data_AF-A0A7Y5KXD9-F1
#
_entry.id   AF-A0A7Y5KXD9-F1
#
_cell.length_a   1.000
_cell.length_b   1.000
_cell.length_c   1.000
_cell.angle_alpha   90.00
_cell.angle_beta   90.00
_cell.angle_gamma   90.00
#
_symmetry.space_group_name_H-M   'P 1'
#
loop_
_entity.id
_entity.type
_entity.pdbx_description
1 polymer ?
#
loop_
_entity_poly.entity_id
_entity_poly.type
_entity_poly.pdbx_seq_one_letter_code
_entity_poly.pdbx_strand_id
1 'polypeptide(L)'
;MKKVLIVLGALLGLLGIGVFAFWFVALRAPAPEEVCTNVSEVMKKEVGTVPKGFQEDCIQRMQPPEFGRVPYVKQMKCLRDAKSAKDIDACEKKG
;
A
#
# COMPACT_ATOMS: atom_id res chain seq x y z
N MET A 1 -17.35 41.82 4.39
CA MET A 1 -17.78 40.55 5.04
C MET A 1 -18.06 39.42 4.03
N LYS A 2 -18.93 39.59 3.01
CA LYS A 2 -19.21 38.54 2.00
C LYS A 2 -17.96 37.98 1.30
N LYS A 3 -17.01 38.83 0.91
CA LYS A 3 -15.78 38.38 0.23
C LYS A 3 -14.88 37.50 1.12
N VAL A 4 -14.86 37.76 2.43
CA VAL A 4 -14.07 36.98 3.40
C VAL A 4 -14.68 35.59 3.59
N LEU A 5 -16.01 35.49 3.68
CA LEU A 5 -16.73 34.21 3.76
C LEU A 5 -16.57 33.36 2.49
N ILE A 6 -16.56 33.97 1.31
CA ILE A 6 -16.34 33.27 0.04
C ILE A 6 -14.91 32.71 -0.02
N VAL A 7 -13.91 33.49 0.38
CA VAL A 7 -12.51 33.05 0.41
C VAL A 7 -12.29 31.93 1.44
N LEU A 8 -12.88 32.04 2.64
CA LEU A 8 -12.83 30.98 3.65
C LEU A 8 -13.52 29.69 3.19
N GLY A 9 -14.70 29.81 2.54
CA GLY A 9 -15.41 28.66 1.98
C GLY A 9 -14.62 27.97 0.87
N ALA A 10 -13.97 28.73 -0.02
CA ALA A 10 -13.12 28.18 -1.07
C ALA A 10 -11.88 27.46 -0.50
N LEU A 11 -11.25 28.01 0.55
CA LEU A 11 -10.11 27.39 1.23
C LEU A 11 -10.50 26.06 1.90
N LEU A 12 -11.64 26.03 2.59
CA LEU A 12 -12.17 24.82 3.21
C LEU A 12 -12.58 23.77 2.16
N GLY A 13 -13.14 24.20 1.03
CA GLY A 13 -13.47 23.32 -0.10
C GLY A 13 -12.22 22.67 -0.71
N LEU A 14 -11.16 23.45 -0.94
CA LEU A 14 -9.87 22.95 -1.41
C LEU A 14 -9.20 21.97 -0.43
N LEU A 15 -9.24 22.28 0.87
CA LEU A 15 -8.77 21.38 1.92
C LEU A 15 -9.55 20.06 1.94
N GLY A 16 -10.88 20.13 1.83
CA GLY A 16 -11.73 18.94 1.77
C GLY A 16 -11.40 18.04 0.57
N ILE A 17 -11.22 18.62 -0.61
CA ILE A 17 -10.82 17.88 -1.82
C ILE A 17 -9.43 17.26 -1.64
N GLY A 18 -8.48 17.99 -1.06
CA GLY A 18 -7.13 17.48 -0.79
C GLY A 18 -7.14 16.28 0.15
N VAL A 19 -7.91 16.34 1.24
CA VAL A 19 -8.06 15.22 2.19
C VAL A 19 -8.72 14.02 1.51
N PHE A 20 -9.77 14.22 0.73
CA PHE A 20 -10.43 13.13 -0.01
C PHE A 20 -9.51 12.48 -1.05
N ALA A 21 -8.77 13.28 -1.82
CA ALA A 21 -7.80 12.77 -2.79
C ALA A 21 -6.68 11.98 -2.09
N PHE A 22 -6.14 12.51 -0.99
CA PHE A 22 -5.15 11.81 -0.20
C PHE A 22 -5.69 10.50 0.38
N TRP A 23 -6.93 10.49 0.88
CA TRP A 23 -7.60 9.31 1.40
C TRP A 23 -7.77 8.23 0.33
N PHE A 24 -8.20 8.61 -0.88
CA PHE A 24 -8.33 7.69 -2.01
C PHE A 24 -6.99 7.11 -2.47
N VAL A 25 -5.92 7.90 -2.50
CA VAL A 25 -4.58 7.42 -2.87
C VAL A 25 -3.95 6.58 -1.75
N ALA A 26 -4.16 6.96 -0.49
CA ALA A 26 -3.62 6.28 0.69
C ALA A 26 -4.27 4.90 0.92
N LEU A 27 -5.57 4.75 0.64
CA LEU A 27 -6.32 3.50 0.88
C LEU A 27 -6.44 2.57 -0.33
N ARG A 28 -5.92 2.96 -1.48
CA ARG A 28 -5.82 2.04 -2.61
C ARG A 28 -4.70 1.04 -2.34
N ALA A 29 -5.06 -0.23 -2.15
CA ALA A 29 -4.10 -1.32 -2.11
C ALA A 29 -3.46 -1.46 -3.50
N PRO A 30 -2.13 -1.68 -3.59
CA PRO A 30 -1.51 -2.12 -4.83
C PRO A 30 -2.07 -3.49 -5.26
N ALA A 31 -1.91 -3.84 -6.53
CA ALA A 31 -2.32 -5.15 -7.00
C ALA A 31 -1.43 -6.24 -6.36
N PRO A 32 -2.00 -7.36 -5.85
CA PRO A 32 -1.22 -8.42 -5.20
C PRO A 32 -0.14 -9.00 -6.13
N GLU A 33 -0.38 -8.99 -7.44
CA GLU A 33 0.59 -9.41 -8.46
C GLU A 33 1.86 -8.55 -8.43
N GLU A 34 1.74 -7.23 -8.30
CA GLU A 34 2.90 -6.32 -8.22
C GLU A 34 3.70 -6.55 -6.94
N VAL A 35 3.00 -6.73 -5.82
CA VAL A 35 3.63 -6.96 -4.52
C VAL A 35 4.39 -8.29 -4.53
N CYS A 36 3.73 -9.37 -4.96
CA CYS A 36 4.33 -10.70 -5.02
C CYS A 36 5.49 -10.78 -6.02
N THR A 37 5.40 -10.04 -7.12
CA THR A 37 6.51 -9.90 -8.07
C THR A 37 7.72 -9.26 -7.39
N ASN A 38 7.55 -8.11 -6.72
CA ASN A 38 8.66 -7.44 -6.02
C ASN A 38 9.26 -8.33 -4.92
N VAL A 39 8.42 -8.96 -4.09
CA VAL A 39 8.88 -9.88 -3.04
C VAL A 39 9.68 -11.04 -3.64
N SER A 40 9.21 -11.61 -4.75
CA SER A 40 9.92 -12.70 -5.43
C SER A 40 11.26 -12.24 -6.02
N GLU A 41 11.34 -11.02 -6.55
CA GLU A 41 12.59 -10.46 -7.08
C GLU A 41 13.61 -10.19 -5.96
N VAL A 42 13.16 -9.62 -4.84
CA VAL A 42 14.01 -9.39 -3.66
C VAL A 42 14.51 -10.72 -3.09
N MET A 43 13.63 -11.71 -2.92
CA MET A 43 14.03 -13.05 -2.47
C MET A 43 14.99 -13.72 -3.45
N LYS A 44 14.73 -13.65 -4.77
CA LYS A 44 15.62 -14.21 -5.78
C LYS A 44 16.99 -13.54 -5.75
N LYS A 45 17.04 -12.23 -5.50
CA LYS A 45 18.28 -11.46 -5.41
C LYS A 45 19.13 -11.85 -4.21
N GLU A 46 18.51 -12.14 -3.06
CA GLU A 46 19.24 -12.47 -1.82
C GLU A 46 19.52 -13.97 -1.63
N VAL A 47 18.58 -14.84 -2.03
CA VAL A 47 18.61 -16.29 -1.76
C VAL A 47 18.91 -17.11 -3.03
N GLY A 48 18.89 -16.47 -4.20
CA GLY A 48 19.24 -17.08 -5.50
C GLY A 48 18.17 -17.97 -6.13
N THR A 49 17.22 -18.48 -5.33
CA THR A 49 16.12 -19.33 -5.82
C THR A 49 14.81 -18.99 -5.12
N VAL A 50 13.72 -19.08 -5.88
CA VAL A 50 12.34 -18.91 -5.39
C VAL A 50 11.59 -20.21 -5.68
N PRO A 51 10.81 -20.76 -4.73
CA PRO A 51 10.03 -21.97 -4.95
C PRO A 51 9.10 -21.84 -6.17
N LYS A 52 8.96 -22.92 -6.94
CA LYS A 52 7.92 -22.98 -8.00
C LYS A 52 6.54 -22.88 -7.33
N GLY A 53 5.68 -22.02 -7.85
CA GLY A 53 4.34 -21.75 -7.29
C GLY A 53 4.30 -20.64 -6.23
N PHE A 54 5.44 -20.09 -5.80
CA PHE A 54 5.48 -19.01 -4.79
C PHE A 54 4.61 -17.80 -5.17
N GLN A 55 4.58 -17.45 -6.46
CA GLN A 55 3.84 -16.28 -6.93
C GLN A 55 2.31 -16.50 -6.81
N GLU A 56 1.82 -17.69 -7.18
CA GLU A 56 0.41 -18.07 -7.04
C GLU A 56 -0.01 -18.17 -5.58
N ASP A 57 0.82 -18.81 -4.75
CA ASP A 57 0.59 -18.92 -3.30
C ASP A 57 0.59 -17.54 -2.62
N CYS A 58 1.49 -16.65 -3.04
CA CYS A 58 1.57 -15.29 -2.53
C CYS A 58 0.32 -14.49 -2.88
N ILE A 59 -0.15 -14.55 -4.13
CA ILE A 59 -1.37 -13.86 -4.57
C ILE A 59 -2.59 -14.37 -3.79
N GLN A 60 -2.70 -15.69 -3.59
CA GLN A 60 -3.81 -16.27 -2.81
C GLN A 60 -3.79 -15.82 -1.34
N ARG A 61 -2.62 -15.67 -0.73
CA ARG A 61 -2.49 -15.20 0.65
C ARG A 61 -2.71 -13.71 0.83
N MET A 62 -2.54 -12.92 -0.24
CA MET A 62 -2.77 -11.47 -0.23
C MET A 62 -4.23 -11.08 -0.43
N GLN A 63 -5.19 -11.98 -0.21
CA GLN A 63 -6.61 -11.61 -0.27
C GLN A 63 -6.93 -10.50 0.77
N PRO A 64 -7.72 -9.49 0.37
CA PRO A 64 -8.06 -8.38 1.25
C PRO A 64 -8.90 -8.89 2.43
N PRO A 65 -8.58 -8.50 3.67
CA PRO A 65 -9.35 -8.92 4.83
C PRO A 65 -10.71 -8.21 4.88
N GLU A 66 -11.70 -8.87 5.48
CA GLU A 66 -13.04 -8.28 5.70
C GLU A 66 -12.99 -7.06 6.64
N PHE A 67 -12.06 -7.08 7.60
CA PHE A 67 -11.83 -6.01 8.56
C PHE A 67 -10.34 -5.58 8.54
N GLY A 68 -10.07 -4.29 8.73
CA GLY A 68 -8.69 -3.80 8.73
C GLY A 68 -8.09 -3.53 7.35
N ARG A 69 -8.87 -2.96 6.42
CA ARG A 69 -8.36 -2.54 5.10
C ARG A 69 -7.17 -1.57 5.19
N VAL A 70 -7.17 -0.68 6.18
CA VAL A 70 -6.10 0.32 6.35
C VAL A 70 -4.74 -0.33 6.68
N PRO A 71 -4.60 -1.17 7.72
CA PRO A 71 -3.35 -1.86 7.98
C PRO A 71 -2.96 -2.79 6.83
N TYR A 72 -3.91 -3.48 6.19
CA TYR A 72 -3.65 -4.29 5.00
C TYR A 72 -3.04 -3.49 3.84
N VAL A 73 -3.64 -2.35 3.47
CA VAL A 73 -3.11 -1.48 2.40
C VAL A 73 -1.70 -0.99 2.76
N LYS A 74 -1.46 -0.66 4.03
CA LYS A 74 -0.15 -0.22 4.52
C LYS A 74 0.90 -1.33 4.42
N GLN A 75 0.54 -2.55 4.79
CA GLN A 75 1.39 -3.73 4.67
C GLN A 75 1.73 -4.03 3.20
N MET A 76 0.71 -4.03 2.33
CA MET A 76 0.86 -4.25 0.88
C MET A 76 1.79 -3.20 0.24
N LYS A 77 1.63 -1.92 0.59
CA LYS A 77 2.52 -0.85 0.11
C LYS A 77 3.95 -1.02 0.64
N CYS A 78 4.10 -1.42 1.89
CA CYS A 78 5.41 -1.70 2.48
C CYS A 78 6.13 -2.82 1.72
N LEU A 79 5.44 -3.93 1.44
CA LEU A 79 6.00 -5.08 0.71
C LEU A 79 6.33 -4.73 -0.76
N ARG A 80 5.52 -3.90 -1.40
CA ARG A 80 5.80 -3.39 -2.75
C ARG A 80 7.06 -2.52 -2.80
N ASP A 81 7.29 -1.71 -1.77
CA ASP A 81 8.41 -0.77 -1.72
C ASP A 81 9.68 -1.36 -1.05
N ALA A 82 9.59 -2.59 -0.53
CA ALA A 82 10.69 -3.28 0.12
C ALA A 82 11.82 -3.57 -0.88
N LYS A 83 13.07 -3.31 -0.47
CA LYS A 83 14.27 -3.47 -1.33
C LYS A 83 15.20 -4.59 -0.88
N SER A 84 14.95 -5.15 0.30
CA SER A 84 15.75 -6.19 0.94
C SER A 84 14.86 -7.15 1.72
N ALA A 85 15.36 -8.36 2.02
CA ALA A 85 14.60 -9.30 2.85
C ALA A 85 14.38 -8.77 4.27
N LYS A 86 15.28 -7.91 4.78
CA LYS A 86 15.08 -7.20 6.05
C LYS A 86 13.90 -6.23 6.00
N ASP A 87 13.71 -5.55 4.87
CA ASP A 87 12.55 -4.66 4.70
C ASP A 87 11.26 -5.47 4.63
N ILE A 88 11.27 -6.62 3.95
CA ILE A 88 10.12 -7.54 3.91
C ILE A 88 9.74 -8.00 5.32
N ASP A 89 10.71 -8.47 6.11
CA ASP A 89 10.49 -8.92 7.51
C ASP A 89 10.01 -7.76 8.41
N ALA A 90 10.52 -6.54 8.19
CA ALA A 90 10.05 -5.35 8.89
C ALA A 90 8.62 -4.94 8.50
N CYS A 91 8.19 -5.23 7.28
CA CYS A 91 6.83 -5.00 6.81
C CYS A 91 5.84 -5.99 7.43
N GLU A 92 6.22 -7.26 7.61
CA GLU A 92 5.39 -8.26 8.29
C GLU A 92 5.22 -7.97 9.79
N LYS A 93 6.25 -7.45 10.45
CA LYS A 93 6.19 -7.05 11.88
C LYS A 93 5.39 -5.77 12.16
N LYS A 94 5.02 -5.01 11.13
CA LYS A 94 4.29 -3.74 11.23
C LYS A 94 2.83 -3.82 10.77
N GLY A 95 2.40 -4.96 10.23
CA GLY A 95 1.00 -5.28 9.90
C GLY A 95 0.23 -5.70 11.13
#